data_AF-R4LEF6-F1
#
_entry.id   AF-R4LEF6-F1
#
_cell.length_a   1.000
_cell.length_b   1.000
_cell.length_c   1.000
_cell.angle_alpha   90.00
_cell.angle_beta   90.00
_cell.angle_gamma   90.00
#
_symmetry.space_group_name_H-M   'P 1'
#
loop_
_entity.id
_entity.type
_entity.pdbx_description
1 polymer ?
#
loop_
_entity_poly.entity_id
_entity_poly.type
_entity_poly.pdbx_seq_one_letter_code
_entity_poly.pdbx_strand_id
1 'polypeptide(L)'
;MRLTGIPLLLLAVAATTGAGAATVLLWPRHRFVLRAGGLLLTETLLVLSGGLAVNRHEVFYPSWRALAGDTGARAVIEPAAPGRLDAQVGDGADVVWQPAGSAAWHLAAPPRIVVPAGYARLPHARFPVILALVPAAGPAVAAARRIPGAITVVAVPGRHTTAAVLRDLPADLCRDVRATAQGWDLVAAGPQARLGRDLVRTQPPGFVVAHGWAPQQLAAPLAAPMRLPA
;
A
#
# COMPACT_ATOMS: atom_id res chain seq x y z
N MET A 1 -19.53 3.22 -14.37
CA MET A 1 -20.00 2.19 -13.41
C MET A 1 -18.79 1.43 -12.88
N ARG A 2 -18.59 1.34 -11.55
CA ARG A 2 -17.46 0.60 -10.95
C ARG A 2 -17.69 -0.91 -11.10
N LEU A 3 -16.67 -1.64 -11.55
CA LEU A 3 -16.75 -3.08 -11.87
C LEU A 3 -16.98 -3.97 -10.64
N THR A 4 -16.78 -3.44 -9.44
CA THR A 4 -16.81 -4.17 -8.17
C THR A 4 -17.70 -3.50 -7.13
N GLY A 5 -18.73 -2.76 -7.54
CA GLY A 5 -19.71 -2.21 -6.60
C GLY A 5 -20.37 -3.32 -5.77
N ILE A 6 -20.56 -3.08 -4.47
CA ILE A 6 -21.33 -3.97 -3.57
C ILE A 6 -22.65 -4.45 -4.21
N PRO A 7 -23.46 -3.60 -4.89
CA PRO A 7 -24.68 -4.07 -5.54
C PRO A 7 -24.45 -5.12 -6.64
N LEU A 8 -23.32 -5.06 -7.36
CA LEU A 8 -23.01 -6.03 -8.42
C LEU A 8 -22.57 -7.38 -7.84
N LEU A 9 -21.85 -7.39 -6.71
CA LEU A 9 -21.54 -8.61 -5.98
C LEU A 9 -22.80 -9.25 -5.41
N LEU A 10 -23.69 -8.46 -4.82
CA LEU A 10 -24.97 -8.96 -4.32
C LEU A 10 -25.83 -9.54 -5.45
N LEU A 11 -25.85 -8.88 -6.61
CA LEU A 11 -26.54 -9.38 -7.80
C LEU A 11 -25.94 -10.69 -8.30
N ALA A 12 -24.60 -10.79 -8.39
CA ALA A 12 -23.91 -11.99 -8.84
C ALA A 12 -24.19 -13.17 -7.91
N VAL A 13 -24.05 -12.97 -6.59
CA VAL A 13 -24.38 -13.99 -5.58
C VAL A 13 -25.84 -14.40 -5.71
N ALA A 14 -26.78 -13.46 -5.75
CA ALA A 14 -28.21 -13.76 -5.87
C ALA A 14 -28.53 -14.54 -7.17
N ALA A 15 -27.89 -14.19 -8.28
CA ALA A 15 -28.04 -14.89 -9.55
C ALA A 15 -27.48 -16.33 -9.48
N THR A 16 -26.33 -16.54 -8.85
CA THR A 16 -25.75 -17.87 -8.64
C THR A 16 -26.67 -18.74 -7.78
N THR A 17 -27.17 -18.22 -6.66
CA THR A 17 -28.07 -18.97 -5.77
C THR A 17 -29.39 -19.27 -6.47
N GLY A 18 -29.94 -18.30 -7.21
CA GLY A 18 -31.18 -18.46 -7.97
C GLY A 18 -31.04 -19.51 -9.09
N ALA A 19 -29.95 -19.48 -9.85
CA ALA A 19 -29.68 -20.47 -10.90
C ALA A 19 -29.50 -21.88 -10.32
N GLY A 20 -28.78 -22.02 -9.21
CA GLY A 20 -28.65 -23.30 -8.50
C GLY A 20 -29.99 -23.83 -8.01
N ALA A 21 -30.79 -22.99 -7.36
CA ALA A 21 -32.12 -23.37 -6.87
C ALA A 21 -33.06 -23.76 -8.01
N ALA A 22 -33.10 -22.98 -9.10
CA ALA A 22 -33.89 -23.30 -10.28
C ALA A 22 -33.47 -24.63 -10.92
N THR A 23 -32.16 -24.89 -11.00
CA THR A 23 -31.62 -26.15 -11.53
C THR A 23 -32.09 -27.36 -10.71
N VAL A 24 -32.09 -27.24 -9.38
CA VAL A 24 -32.57 -28.30 -8.47
C VAL A 24 -34.10 -28.48 -8.57
N LEU A 25 -34.86 -27.39 -8.52
CA LEU A 25 -36.33 -27.43 -8.52
C LEU A 25 -36.90 -27.94 -9.86
N LEU A 26 -36.24 -27.62 -10.96
CA LEU A 26 -36.67 -28.03 -12.30
C LEU A 26 -36.01 -29.33 -12.77
N TRP A 27 -35.09 -29.90 -11.98
CA TRP A 27 -34.41 -31.17 -12.24
C TRP A 27 -35.32 -32.32 -12.69
N PRO A 28 -36.48 -32.58 -12.04
CA PRO A 28 -37.36 -33.67 -12.45
C PRO A 28 -38.12 -33.41 -13.75
N ARG A 29 -38.20 -32.15 -14.24
CA ARG A 29 -39.03 -31.77 -15.40
C ARG A 29 -38.25 -31.58 -16.70
N HIS A 30 -36.92 -31.67 -16.68
CA HIS A 30 -36.08 -31.31 -17.83
C HIS A 30 -35.29 -32.47 -18.43
N ARG A 31 -35.08 -32.39 -19.76
CA ARG A 31 -34.25 -33.33 -20.54
C ARG A 31 -32.77 -33.16 -20.19
N PHE A 32 -31.96 -34.20 -20.42
CA PHE A 32 -30.52 -34.25 -20.10
C PHE A 32 -29.72 -33.00 -20.52
N VAL A 33 -30.01 -32.43 -21.70
CA VAL A 33 -29.34 -31.24 -22.23
C VAL A 33 -29.53 -30.01 -21.32
N LEU A 34 -30.75 -29.81 -20.81
CA LEU A 34 -31.07 -28.71 -19.89
C LEU A 34 -30.39 -28.87 -18.54
N ARG A 35 -30.17 -30.11 -18.08
CA ARG A 35 -29.45 -30.39 -16.83
C ARG A 35 -27.97 -30.03 -16.95
N ALA A 36 -27.32 -30.47 -18.01
CA ALA A 36 -25.92 -30.12 -18.28
C ALA A 36 -25.74 -28.61 -18.43
N GLY A 37 -26.65 -27.94 -19.16
CA GLY A 37 -26.64 -26.50 -19.32
C GLY A 37 -26.81 -25.74 -17.99
N GLY A 38 -27.74 -26.16 -17.13
CA GLY A 38 -27.94 -25.55 -15.81
C GLY A 38 -26.74 -25.74 -14.87
N LEU A 39 -26.11 -26.91 -14.91
CA LEU A 39 -24.89 -27.18 -14.13
C LEU A 39 -23.73 -26.27 -14.58
N LEU A 40 -23.47 -26.22 -15.89
CA LEU A 40 -22.42 -25.38 -16.47
C LEU A 40 -22.66 -23.89 -16.21
N LEU A 41 -23.91 -23.43 -16.28
CA LEU A 41 -24.25 -22.05 -15.97
C LEU A 41 -23.99 -21.72 -14.49
N THR A 42 -24.37 -22.61 -13.58
CA THR A 42 -24.15 -22.44 -12.14
C THR A 42 -22.66 -22.39 -11.81
N GLU A 43 -21.88 -23.30 -12.39
CA GLU A 43 -20.42 -23.33 -12.24
C GLU A 43 -19.77 -22.05 -12.79
N THR A 44 -20.18 -21.60 -13.97
CA THR A 44 -19.68 -20.36 -14.58
C THR A 44 -19.97 -19.15 -13.69
N LEU A 45 -21.19 -19.05 -13.16
CA LEU A 45 -21.58 -17.96 -12.25
C LEU A 45 -20.80 -18.00 -10.93
N LEU A 46 -20.48 -19.19 -10.42
CA LEU A 46 -19.68 -19.35 -9.21
C LEU A 46 -18.24 -18.85 -9.43
N VAL A 47 -17.61 -19.28 -10.52
CA VAL A 47 -16.25 -18.83 -10.91
C VAL A 47 -16.22 -17.32 -11.13
N LEU A 48 -17.23 -16.78 -11.82
CA LEU A 48 -17.36 -15.34 -12.05
C LEU A 48 -17.47 -14.55 -10.73
N SER A 49 -18.29 -15.04 -9.79
CA SER A 49 -18.48 -14.41 -8.48
C SER A 49 -17.19 -14.44 -7.64
N GLY A 50 -16.48 -15.57 -7.64
CA GLY A 50 -15.17 -15.69 -7.00
C GLY A 50 -14.14 -14.75 -7.62
N GLY A 51 -14.07 -14.69 -8.95
CA GLY A 51 -13.21 -13.76 -9.68
C GLY A 51 -13.49 -12.30 -9.36
N LEU A 52 -14.77 -11.91 -9.26
CA LEU A 52 -15.16 -10.56 -8.86
C LEU A 52 -14.77 -10.22 -7.41
N ALA A 53 -14.86 -11.18 -6.49
CA ALA A 53 -14.44 -10.99 -5.11
C ALA A 53 -12.92 -10.79 -4.99
N VAL A 54 -12.14 -11.62 -5.67
CA VAL A 54 -10.67 -11.48 -5.73
C VAL A 54 -10.29 -10.17 -6.43
N ASN A 55 -10.92 -9.84 -7.55
CA ASN A 55 -10.68 -8.58 -8.26
C ASN A 55 -11.03 -7.35 -7.40
N ARG A 56 -11.98 -7.47 -6.47
CA ARG A 56 -12.28 -6.40 -5.50
C ARG A 56 -11.21 -6.28 -4.42
N HIS A 57 -10.65 -7.41 -3.96
CA HIS A 57 -9.59 -7.43 -2.96
C HIS A 57 -8.27 -6.88 -3.53
N GLU A 58 -7.93 -7.28 -4.75
CA GLU A 58 -6.64 -6.98 -5.39
C GLU A 58 -6.69 -5.81 -6.39
N VAL A 59 -7.89 -5.34 -6.75
CA VAL A 59 -8.12 -4.17 -7.65
C VAL A 59 -7.46 -4.31 -9.04
N PHE A 60 -7.43 -5.52 -9.62
CA PHE A 60 -6.80 -5.75 -10.94
C PHE A 60 -7.50 -4.98 -12.08
N TYR A 61 -8.83 -4.96 -12.08
CA TYR A 61 -9.65 -4.34 -13.13
C TYR A 61 -10.67 -3.36 -12.52
N PRO A 62 -10.33 -2.07 -12.44
CA PRO A 62 -11.19 -1.07 -11.83
C PRO A 62 -12.42 -0.71 -12.68
N SER A 63 -12.44 -1.01 -13.99
CA SER A 63 -13.55 -0.67 -14.89
C SER A 63 -13.73 -1.67 -16.04
N TRP A 64 -14.95 -1.69 -16.62
CA TRP A 64 -15.30 -2.60 -17.74
C TRP A 64 -14.50 -2.29 -19.00
N ARG A 65 -14.07 -1.03 -19.16
CA ARG A 65 -13.18 -0.61 -20.24
C ARG A 65 -11.77 -1.17 -20.10
N ALA A 66 -11.25 -1.27 -18.87
CA ALA A 66 -9.97 -1.91 -18.61
C ALA A 66 -9.99 -3.41 -18.93
N LEU A 67 -11.12 -4.08 -18.70
CA LEU A 67 -11.31 -5.48 -19.09
C LEU A 67 -11.43 -5.66 -20.62
N ALA A 68 -12.04 -4.69 -21.31
CA ALA A 68 -12.21 -4.70 -22.77
C ALA A 68 -10.94 -4.30 -23.55
N GLY A 69 -9.80 -4.08 -22.88
CA GLY A 69 -8.55 -3.65 -23.50
C GLY A 69 -8.54 -2.18 -23.98
N ASP A 70 -9.65 -1.46 -23.79
CA ASP A 70 -9.84 -0.11 -24.27
C ASP A 70 -9.30 0.90 -23.23
N THR A 71 -7.97 0.97 -23.15
CA THR A 71 -7.23 1.91 -22.30
C THR A 71 -7.00 3.26 -23.00
N GLY A 72 -7.99 3.72 -23.77
CA GLY A 72 -8.00 5.04 -24.44
C GLY A 72 -7.95 6.26 -23.51
N ALA A 73 -7.81 6.07 -22.20
CA ALA A 73 -7.48 7.11 -21.26
C ALA A 73 -6.50 6.52 -20.25
N ARG A 74 -5.28 7.07 -20.26
CA ARG A 74 -4.31 7.15 -19.16
C ARG A 74 -4.99 6.77 -17.86
N ALA A 75 -4.61 5.62 -17.29
CA ALA A 75 -5.18 5.09 -16.07
C ALA A 75 -5.27 6.21 -15.02
N VAL A 76 -6.44 6.84 -14.90
CA VAL A 76 -6.81 7.59 -13.71
C VAL A 76 -7.23 6.50 -12.73
N ILE A 77 -6.22 5.77 -12.23
CA ILE A 77 -6.14 5.56 -10.80
C ILE A 77 -6.34 6.98 -10.28
N GLU A 78 -7.52 7.30 -9.76
CA GLU A 78 -7.66 8.50 -8.94
C GLU A 78 -6.57 8.29 -7.90
N PRO A 79 -5.43 9.03 -7.98
CA PRO A 79 -4.36 8.81 -7.04
C PRO A 79 -5.03 9.03 -5.71
N ALA A 80 -5.01 8.05 -4.81
CA ALA A 80 -5.34 8.34 -3.42
C ALA A 80 -4.51 9.58 -3.10
N ALA A 81 -5.19 10.73 -2.93
CA ALA A 81 -4.50 12.01 -2.90
C ALA A 81 -3.44 11.86 -1.81
N PRO A 82 -2.14 11.92 -2.17
CA PRO A 82 -1.08 11.62 -1.21
C PRO A 82 -1.29 12.56 -0.04
N GLY A 83 -1.28 12.03 1.18
CA GLY A 83 -1.53 12.86 2.35
C GLY A 83 -2.89 12.74 3.02
N ARG A 84 -3.43 11.52 3.14
CA ARG A 84 -4.62 11.29 3.99
C ARG A 84 -4.44 11.83 5.42
N LEU A 85 -3.21 11.81 5.94
CA LEU A 85 -2.85 12.35 7.25
C LEU A 85 -2.53 13.86 7.22
N ASP A 86 -2.48 14.53 6.07
CA ASP A 86 -2.03 15.92 5.98
C ASP A 86 -2.91 16.89 6.78
N ALA A 87 -4.21 16.63 6.86
CA ALA A 87 -5.13 17.42 7.67
C ALA A 87 -4.91 17.26 9.18
N GLN A 88 -4.25 16.17 9.60
CA GLN A 88 -4.00 15.81 10.99
C GLN A 88 -2.56 16.09 11.43
N VAL A 89 -1.66 16.35 10.48
CA VAL A 89 -0.22 16.46 10.70
C VAL A 89 0.21 17.90 10.44
N GLY A 90 0.42 18.65 11.52
CA GLY A 90 0.97 20.01 11.47
C GLY A 90 2.46 20.07 11.14
N ASP A 91 2.99 21.28 10.97
CA ASP A 91 4.43 21.51 10.77
C ASP A 91 5.25 20.88 11.90
N GLY A 92 6.24 20.05 11.57
CA GLY A 92 7.12 19.41 12.56
C GLY A 92 6.46 18.35 13.45
N ALA A 93 5.25 17.89 13.10
CA ALA A 93 4.51 16.93 13.92
C ALA A 93 5.21 15.56 14.01
N ASP A 94 5.08 14.93 15.18
CA ASP A 94 5.52 13.56 15.49
C ASP A 94 4.29 12.75 15.88
N VAL A 95 3.79 11.94 14.93
CA VAL A 95 2.53 11.21 15.08
C VAL A 95 2.76 9.70 15.09
N VAL A 96 1.93 9.00 15.87
CA VAL A 96 1.83 7.55 15.79
C VAL A 96 1.11 7.21 14.50
N TRP A 97 1.73 6.38 13.66
CA TRP A 97 1.21 5.98 12.36
C TRP A 97 0.72 4.53 12.42
N GLN A 98 -0.52 4.31 11.97
CA GLN A 98 -1.15 2.99 11.95
C GLN A 98 -1.87 2.78 10.60
N PRO A 99 -1.11 2.48 9.53
CA PRO A 99 -1.70 2.17 8.25
C PRO A 99 -2.45 0.83 8.30
N ALA A 100 -3.42 0.64 7.40
CA ALA A 100 -4.07 -0.64 7.23
C ALA A 100 -3.02 -1.70 6.86
N GLY A 101 -2.91 -2.78 7.65
CA GLY A 101 -1.90 -3.84 7.44
C GLY A 101 -0.66 -3.73 8.32
N SER A 102 -0.49 -2.67 9.12
CA SER A 102 0.69 -2.50 9.98
C SER A 102 0.89 -3.63 11.01
N ALA A 103 -0.18 -4.35 11.37
CA ALA A 103 -0.11 -5.51 12.25
C ALA A 103 0.71 -6.67 11.65
N ALA A 104 0.72 -6.82 10.32
CA ALA A 104 1.47 -7.87 9.62
C ALA A 104 2.98 -7.59 9.58
N TRP A 105 3.41 -6.38 9.90
CA TRP A 105 4.83 -5.99 9.90
C TRP A 105 5.60 -6.50 11.13
N HIS A 106 4.87 -7.00 12.14
CA HIS A 106 5.41 -7.55 13.38
C HIS A 106 6.35 -6.60 14.14
N LEU A 107 6.12 -5.29 14.03
CA LEU A 107 6.89 -4.29 14.76
C LEU A 107 6.65 -4.43 16.27
N ALA A 108 7.68 -4.16 17.08
CA ALA A 108 7.60 -4.20 18.54
C ALA A 108 6.76 -3.06 19.13
N ALA A 109 6.56 -1.99 18.35
CA ALA A 109 5.72 -0.85 18.69
C ALA A 109 5.12 -0.25 17.41
N PRO A 110 3.99 0.48 17.48
CA PRO A 110 3.46 1.23 16.35
C PRO A 110 4.53 2.18 15.76
N PRO A 111 4.68 2.23 14.43
CA PRO A 111 5.64 3.12 13.80
C PRO A 111 5.24 4.58 14.02
N ARG A 112 6.22 5.48 13.93
CA ARG A 112 6.00 6.92 14.09
C ARG A 112 6.46 7.65 12.84
N ILE A 113 5.71 8.67 12.44
CA ILE A 113 6.08 9.58 11.36
C ILE A 113 6.44 10.92 11.99
N VAL A 114 7.61 11.45 11.61
CA VAL A 114 8.01 12.82 11.90
C VAL A 114 8.10 13.56 10.58
N VAL A 115 7.32 14.64 10.44
CA VAL A 115 7.36 15.49 9.24
C VAL A 115 8.31 16.67 9.42
N PRO A 116 8.90 17.21 8.34
CA PRO A 116 9.80 18.34 8.44
C PRO A 116 9.05 19.63 8.81
N ALA A 117 9.80 20.61 9.34
CA ALA A 117 9.28 21.98 9.48
C ALA A 117 8.92 22.54 8.10
N GLY A 118 7.75 23.20 7.99
CA GLY A 118 7.24 23.73 6.73
C GLY A 118 6.52 22.70 5.84
N TYR A 119 6.29 21.48 6.34
CA TYR A 119 5.48 20.47 5.66
C TYR A 119 4.12 21.01 5.20
N ALA A 120 3.38 21.70 6.08
CA ALA A 120 2.07 22.26 5.79
C ALA A 120 2.12 23.46 4.82
N ARG A 121 3.26 24.17 4.78
CA ARG A 121 3.48 25.33 3.91
C ARG A 121 3.77 24.95 2.46
N LEU A 122 4.05 23.68 2.19
CA LEU A 122 4.37 23.15 0.87
C LEU A 122 3.36 22.05 0.47
N PRO A 123 2.08 22.39 0.25
CA PRO A 123 1.02 21.40 -0.02
C PRO A 123 1.20 20.64 -1.34
N HIS A 124 1.98 21.20 -2.28
CA HIS A 124 2.25 20.60 -3.59
C HIS A 124 3.66 19.98 -3.69
N ALA A 125 4.35 19.81 -2.57
CA ALA A 125 5.67 19.19 -2.53
C ALA A 125 5.58 17.75 -2.02
N ARG A 126 6.44 16.88 -2.58
CA ARG A 126 6.74 15.56 -2.00
C ARG A 126 8.10 15.59 -1.34
N PHE A 127 8.19 14.94 -0.19
CA PHE A 127 9.37 14.96 0.67
C PHE A 127 10.12 13.62 0.60
N PRO A 128 11.46 13.65 0.56
CA PRO A 128 12.27 12.45 0.70
C PRO A 128 12.02 11.79 2.06
N VAL A 129 12.31 10.49 2.14
CA VAL A 129 12.00 9.68 3.32
C VAL A 129 13.27 9.09 3.90
N ILE A 130 13.37 9.13 5.23
CA ILE A 130 14.37 8.40 6.01
C ILE A 130 13.63 7.34 6.82
N LEU A 131 13.89 6.06 6.51
CA LEU A 131 13.38 4.96 7.30
C LEU A 131 14.41 4.58 8.38
N ALA A 132 14.07 4.77 9.64
CA ALA A 132 14.91 4.41 10.78
C ALA A 132 14.42 3.09 11.41
N LEU A 133 15.17 2.01 11.19
CA LEU A 133 14.97 0.69 11.78
C LEU A 133 15.81 0.55 13.06
N VAL A 134 15.36 1.18 14.14
CA VAL A 134 16.12 1.35 15.37
C VAL A 134 15.18 1.27 16.59
N PRO A 135 15.72 1.12 17.82
CA PRO A 135 14.90 1.26 19.03
C PRO A 135 14.17 2.61 19.07
N ALA A 136 13.02 2.66 19.77
CA ALA A 136 12.14 3.84 19.82
C ALA A 136 12.83 5.13 20.28
N ALA A 137 13.90 5.00 21.06
CA ALA A 137 14.73 6.08 21.55
C ALA A 137 16.21 5.80 21.26
N GLY A 138 16.99 6.86 21.06
CA GLY A 138 18.43 6.77 20.88
C GLY A 138 18.98 7.85 19.95
N PRO A 139 20.31 7.98 19.87
CA PRO A 139 20.98 8.94 18.99
C PRO A 139 20.54 8.72 17.55
N ALA A 140 20.51 7.44 17.13
CA ALA A 140 19.47 6.81 16.33
C ALA A 140 18.44 7.71 15.63
N VAL A 141 17.37 7.83 16.39
CA VAL A 141 16.15 8.52 16.05
C VAL A 141 16.36 10.03 16.08
N ALA A 142 17.15 10.53 17.03
CA ALA A 142 17.40 11.96 17.18
C ALA A 142 18.12 12.57 15.96
N ALA A 143 19.09 11.88 15.37
CA ALA A 143 19.78 12.34 14.17
C ALA A 143 18.86 12.31 12.95
N ALA A 144 18.08 11.24 12.77
CA ALA A 144 17.13 11.13 11.66
C ALA A 144 16.07 12.25 11.69
N ARG A 145 15.62 12.65 12.89
CA ARG A 145 14.67 13.77 13.07
C ARG A 145 15.24 15.15 12.77
N ARG A 146 16.57 15.31 12.79
CA ARG A 146 17.23 16.61 12.56
C ARG A 146 17.46 16.92 11.09
N ILE A 147 17.21 15.97 10.18
CA ILE A 147 17.44 16.17 8.75
C ILE A 147 16.32 17.08 8.21
N PRO A 148 16.65 18.32 7.82
CA PRO A 148 15.65 19.26 7.36
C PRO A 148 15.07 18.81 6.02
N GLY A 149 13.76 19.02 5.83
CA GLY A 149 13.10 18.77 4.56
C GLY A 149 12.85 17.30 4.22
N ALA A 150 13.03 16.36 5.15
CA ALA A 150 12.71 14.94 4.96
C ALA A 150 11.68 14.45 5.97
N ILE A 151 10.87 13.48 5.55
CA ILE A 151 9.98 12.72 6.44
C ILE A 151 10.79 11.60 7.07
N THR A 152 10.74 11.48 8.39
CA THR A 152 11.41 10.41 9.11
C THR A 152 10.39 9.41 9.64
N VAL A 153 10.50 8.16 9.20
CA VAL A 153 9.70 7.04 9.70
C VAL A 153 10.53 6.25 10.70
N VAL A 154 10.09 6.21 11.94
CA VAL A 154 10.72 5.40 12.99
C VAL A 154 9.93 4.12 13.16
N ALA A 155 10.54 2.99 12.83
CA ALA A 155 9.96 1.67 13.03
C ALA A 155 10.86 0.86 13.96
N VAL A 156 10.26 0.26 15.00
CA VAL A 156 10.97 -0.58 15.96
C VAL A 156 10.75 -2.05 15.57
N PRO A 157 11.73 -2.72 14.93
CA PRO A 157 11.52 -4.09 14.46
C PRO A 157 11.31 -5.04 15.64
N GLY A 158 10.31 -5.92 15.52
CA GLY A 158 10.10 -7.02 16.46
C GLY A 158 10.83 -8.29 16.02
N ARG A 159 10.69 -9.34 16.82
CA ARG A 159 11.36 -10.64 16.60
C ARG A 159 11.01 -11.32 15.28
N HIS A 160 9.84 -11.01 14.70
CA HIS A 160 9.35 -11.58 13.45
C HIS A 160 9.34 -10.57 12.29
N THR A 161 9.87 -9.35 12.48
CA THR A 161 9.96 -8.37 11.40
C THR A 161 11.02 -8.85 10.39
N THR A 162 10.60 -8.97 9.13
CA THR A 162 11.46 -9.34 8.00
C THR A 162 11.38 -8.28 6.90
N ALA A 163 12.33 -8.29 5.97
CA ALA A 163 12.31 -7.39 4.82
C ALA A 163 11.05 -7.60 3.95
N ALA A 164 10.60 -8.85 3.81
CA ALA A 164 9.43 -9.21 3.00
C ALA A 164 8.14 -8.61 3.56
N VAL A 165 7.93 -8.63 4.88
CA VAL A 165 6.72 -8.06 5.48
C VAL A 165 6.72 -6.53 5.47
N LEU A 166 7.89 -5.89 5.30
CA LEU A 166 8.02 -4.44 5.15
C LEU A 166 7.97 -3.97 3.67
N ARG A 167 7.68 -4.87 2.73
CA ARG A 167 7.67 -4.56 1.29
C ARG A 167 6.69 -3.44 0.94
N ASP A 168 5.51 -3.46 1.56
CA ASP A 168 4.41 -2.56 1.20
C ASP A 168 4.48 -1.20 1.93
N LEU A 169 5.41 -1.07 2.89
CA LEU A 169 5.59 0.13 3.71
C LEU A 169 5.75 1.41 2.87
N PRO A 170 6.54 1.46 1.77
CA PRO A 170 6.65 2.66 0.96
C PRO A 170 5.35 3.07 0.27
N ALA A 171 4.58 2.10 -0.22
CA ALA A 171 3.31 2.36 -0.88
C ALA A 171 2.28 2.89 0.12
N ASP A 172 2.22 2.30 1.32
CA ASP A 172 1.34 2.78 2.39
C ASP A 172 1.75 4.17 2.88
N LEU A 173 3.06 4.46 3.00
CA LEU A 173 3.52 5.79 3.38
C LEU A 173 3.15 6.85 2.33
N CYS A 174 3.36 6.57 1.04
CA CYS A 174 3.01 7.51 -0.03
C CYS A 174 1.51 7.76 -0.15
N ARG A 175 0.67 6.84 0.34
CA ARG A 175 -0.78 7.01 0.43
C ARG A 175 -1.14 7.95 1.57
N ASP A 176 -0.49 7.80 2.72
CA ASP A 176 -0.87 8.48 3.95
C ASP A 176 -0.21 9.86 4.12
N VAL A 177 1.00 10.07 3.59
CA VAL A 177 1.73 11.35 3.61
C VAL A 177 2.32 11.68 2.25
N ARG A 178 2.74 12.94 2.04
CA ARG A 178 3.38 13.41 0.81
C ARG A 178 4.85 12.96 0.72
N ALA A 179 5.08 11.66 0.76
CA ALA A 179 6.38 11.05 0.55
C ALA A 179 6.71 10.91 -0.95
N THR A 180 8.00 10.94 -1.29
CA THR A 180 8.47 10.54 -2.61
C THR A 180 8.44 9.01 -2.74
N ALA A 181 8.11 8.50 -3.93
CA ALA A 181 8.16 7.06 -4.21
C ALA A 181 9.60 6.52 -4.36
N GLN A 182 10.57 7.42 -4.47
CA GLN A 182 12.00 7.14 -4.68
C GLN A 182 12.84 8.06 -3.79
N GLY A 183 14.13 7.76 -3.64
CA GLY A 183 15.03 8.57 -2.82
C GLY A 183 14.83 8.35 -1.31
N TRP A 184 14.58 7.09 -0.95
CA TRP A 184 14.51 6.67 0.44
C TRP A 184 15.91 6.39 0.95
N ASP A 185 16.23 6.94 2.11
CA ASP A 185 17.40 6.53 2.89
C ASP A 185 16.98 5.57 3.99
N LEU A 186 17.90 4.67 4.34
CA LEU A 186 17.68 3.65 5.35
C LEU A 186 18.74 3.71 6.43
N VAL A 187 18.25 3.92 7.64
CA VAL A 187 19.04 4.06 8.84
C VAL A 187 18.79 2.84 9.71
N ALA A 188 19.74 1.92 9.74
CA ALA A 188 19.70 0.72 10.59
C ALA A 188 21.01 0.58 11.34
N ALA A 189 20.94 0.27 12.64
CA ALA A 189 22.12 0.12 13.51
C ALA A 189 22.00 -1.14 14.36
N GLY A 190 23.14 -1.61 14.89
CA GLY A 190 23.18 -2.75 15.80
C GLY A 190 22.53 -4.02 15.23
N PRO A 191 21.68 -4.73 15.99
CA PRO A 191 21.02 -5.95 15.55
C PRO A 191 20.16 -5.79 14.27
N GLN A 192 19.65 -4.59 14.01
CA GLN A 192 18.77 -4.30 12.88
C GLN A 192 19.54 -4.07 11.56
N ALA A 193 20.87 -3.96 11.59
CA ALA A 193 21.68 -3.71 10.39
C ALA A 193 21.51 -4.79 9.31
N ARG A 194 21.32 -6.06 9.71
CA ARG A 194 21.05 -7.16 8.77
C ARG A 194 19.70 -6.97 8.07
N LEU A 195 18.63 -6.72 8.83
CA LEU A 195 17.30 -6.45 8.30
C LEU A 195 17.33 -5.27 7.31
N GLY A 196 18.06 -4.20 7.65
CA GLY A 196 18.19 -3.06 6.76
C GLY A 196 18.84 -3.41 5.41
N ARG A 197 19.94 -4.17 5.43
CA ARG A 197 20.57 -4.66 4.19
C ARG A 197 19.64 -5.55 3.37
N ASP A 198 18.89 -6.43 4.03
CA ASP A 198 17.95 -7.32 3.35
C ASP A 198 16.79 -6.52 2.73
N LEU A 199 16.34 -5.43 3.38
CA LEU A 199 15.32 -4.54 2.83
C LEU A 199 15.80 -3.82 1.57
N VAL A 200 17.02 -3.26 1.57
CA VAL A 200 17.60 -2.62 0.38
C VAL A 200 17.75 -3.61 -0.78
N ARG A 201 18.08 -4.88 -0.51
CA ARG A 201 18.21 -5.92 -1.55
C ARG A 201 16.89 -6.36 -2.16
N THR A 202 15.79 -6.26 -1.41
CA THR A 202 14.49 -6.83 -1.79
C THR A 202 13.47 -5.81 -2.29
N GLN A 203 13.77 -4.52 -2.17
CA GLN A 203 12.92 -3.42 -2.63
C GLN A 203 13.24 -3.00 -4.09
N PRO A 204 12.25 -2.51 -4.86
CA PRO A 204 12.44 -1.97 -6.22
C PRO A 204 13.31 -0.67 -6.20
N PRO A 205 13.72 -0.13 -7.37
CA PRO A 205 14.60 1.04 -7.43
C PRO A 205 13.97 2.25 -6.73
N GLY A 206 14.50 2.58 -5.55
CA GLY A 206 13.94 3.63 -4.69
C GLY A 206 14.69 3.82 -3.37
N PHE A 207 15.27 2.76 -2.81
CA PHE A 207 16.20 2.84 -1.68
C PHE A 207 17.61 3.14 -2.18
N VAL A 208 18.10 4.34 -1.89
CA VAL A 208 19.45 4.76 -2.26
C VAL A 208 20.33 4.59 -1.02
N VAL A 209 20.83 3.36 -0.84
CA VAL A 209 21.93 2.98 0.06
C VAL A 209 21.59 2.88 1.56
N ALA A 210 21.95 1.75 2.18
CA ALA A 210 22.03 1.60 3.63
C ALA A 210 23.41 2.11 4.09
N HIS A 211 23.47 3.30 4.67
CA HIS A 211 24.71 3.79 5.26
C HIS A 211 24.81 3.22 6.68
N GLY A 212 25.90 2.49 6.94
CA GLY A 212 26.33 2.23 8.32
C GLY A 212 26.36 3.58 9.06
N TRP A 213 25.78 3.61 10.25
CA TRP A 213 25.34 4.82 10.93
C TRP A 213 26.41 5.94 11.01
N ALA A 214 26.45 6.81 10.00
CA ALA A 214 27.25 8.02 9.94
C ALA A 214 26.32 9.13 9.41
N PRO A 215 25.72 9.95 10.28
CA PRO A 215 24.82 11.04 9.89
C PRO A 215 25.45 12.04 8.89
N GLN A 216 26.78 12.06 8.80
CA GLN A 216 27.57 12.88 7.88
C GLN A 216 27.71 12.26 6.48
N GLN A 217 27.33 10.99 6.30
CA GLN A 217 27.46 10.25 5.05
C GLN A 217 26.11 9.98 4.35
N LEU A 218 25.01 10.52 4.87
CA LEU A 218 23.76 10.58 4.10
C LEU A 218 24.10 11.21 2.74
N ALA A 219 23.64 10.59 1.66
CA ALA A 219 23.98 11.05 0.31
C ALA A 219 23.72 12.56 0.21
N ALA A 220 24.66 13.28 -0.41
CA ALA A 220 24.54 14.71 -0.69
C ALA A 220 23.10 15.06 -1.13
N PRO A 221 22.58 16.20 -0.61
CA PRO A 221 21.31 16.27 0.09
C PRO A 221 20.23 15.39 -0.55
N LEU A 222 19.55 14.58 0.26
CA LEU A 222 18.25 14.00 -0.09
C LEU A 222 17.51 14.99 -0.98
N ALA A 223 17.21 14.58 -2.21
CA ALA A 223 16.79 15.48 -3.27
C ALA A 223 15.74 16.45 -2.70
N ALA A 224 16.01 17.75 -2.85
CA ALA A 224 15.14 18.79 -2.31
C ALA A 224 13.67 18.51 -2.67
N PRO A 225 12.69 18.91 -1.82
CA PRO A 225 11.30 18.55 -2.01
C PRO A 225 10.85 18.75 -3.46
N MET A 226 10.37 17.68 -4.08
CA MET A 226 10.01 17.71 -5.49
C MET A 226 8.68 18.45 -5.61
N ARG A 227 8.70 19.60 -6.28
CA ARG A 227 7.48 20.33 -6.63
C ARG A 227 6.74 19.54 -7.71
N LEU A 228 5.48 19.24 -7.47
CA LEU A 228 4.62 18.68 -8.51
C LEU A 228 4.25 19.78 -9.51
N PRO A 229 4.14 19.48 -10.81
CA PRO A 229 3.56 20.42 -11.77
C PRO A 229 2.12 20.76 -11.35
N ALA A 230 1.78 22.05 -11.42
CA ALA A 230 0.46 22.57 -11.07
C ALA A 230 -0.63 22.12 -12.04
#